data_AF-A0A077TQZ9-F1
#
_entry.id   AF-A0A077TQZ9-F1
#
_cell.length_a   1.000
_cell.length_b   1.000
_cell.length_c   1.000
_cell.angle_alpha   90.00
_cell.angle_beta   90.00
_cell.angle_gamma   90.00
#
_symmetry.space_group_name_H-M   'P 1'
#
loop_
_entity.id
_entity.type
_entity.pdbx_description
1 polymer ?
#
loop_
_entity_poly.entity_id
_entity_poly.type
_entity_poly.pdbx_seq_one_letter_code
_entity_poly.pdbx_strand_id
1 'polypeptide(L)'
;MSLFHFVNCSISVFAPYYIISDGYKLSKNEGSTKLFFIAFFYYFTSQIVKLFALAFLSIGLMQSMTIFNIIFQEAGNFFDLIGLYYVLSHKQMHMFNIKSRVLSAGLSWGFCESVATNFFPFLVGGKSVDFSLKHIYRSISANTFLISNLSKTYLLYLWIKNVQNKKKVNSVNSLLIYFTFILPLMNKIILINEDIISSVIFIKLVALFFITLILFCCAKYIFNSQIEKVEVVKSNTSYSYDNDVYDNSEDNENDANKGLKKKNNKRKKSR
;
A
#
# COMPACT_ATOMS: atom_id res chain seq x y z
N MET A 1 -8.68 -10.29 -35.64
CA MET A 1 -9.47 -9.36 -34.81
C MET A 1 -9.31 -9.64 -33.32
N SER A 2 -9.42 -10.87 -32.84
CA SER A 2 -9.35 -11.17 -31.39
C SER A 2 -8.01 -10.83 -30.72
N LEU A 3 -6.86 -11.05 -31.39
CA LEU A 3 -5.55 -10.61 -30.88
C LEU A 3 -5.47 -9.09 -30.69
N PHE A 4 -6.10 -8.31 -31.57
CA PHE A 4 -6.11 -6.84 -31.46
C PHE A 4 -6.88 -6.39 -30.22
N HIS A 5 -8.01 -7.04 -29.90
CA HIS A 5 -8.77 -6.76 -28.68
C HIS A 5 -8.02 -7.16 -27.42
N PHE A 6 -7.38 -8.34 -27.42
CA PHE A 6 -6.55 -8.78 -26.31
C PHE A 6 -5.41 -7.79 -26.02
N VAL A 7 -4.70 -7.35 -27.07
CA VAL A 7 -3.59 -6.41 -26.95
C VAL A 7 -4.09 -5.04 -26.46
N ASN A 8 -5.19 -4.51 -26.99
CA ASN A 8 -5.73 -3.22 -26.57
C ASN A 8 -6.20 -3.22 -25.11
N CYS A 9 -6.93 -4.26 -24.67
CA CYS A 9 -7.35 -4.38 -23.27
C CYS A 9 -6.16 -4.59 -22.33
N SER A 10 -5.19 -5.41 -22.73
CA SER A 10 -3.97 -5.63 -21.94
C SER A 10 -3.15 -4.35 -21.80
N ILE A 11 -2.95 -3.62 -22.90
CA ILE A 11 -2.28 -2.31 -22.88
C ILE A 11 -3.05 -1.34 -21.98
N SER A 12 -4.38 -1.27 -22.09
CA SER A 12 -5.18 -0.34 -21.28
C SER A 12 -5.12 -0.63 -19.78
N VAL A 13 -4.84 -1.87 -19.36
CA VAL A 13 -4.72 -2.25 -17.95
C VAL A 13 -3.28 -2.15 -17.46
N PHE A 14 -2.29 -2.55 -18.26
CA PHE A 14 -0.89 -2.62 -17.83
C PHE A 14 -0.09 -1.34 -18.12
N ALA A 15 -0.51 -0.51 -19.08
CA ALA A 15 0.18 0.75 -19.39
C ALA A 15 0.28 1.70 -18.18
N PRO A 16 -0.77 1.89 -17.35
CA PRO A 16 -0.66 2.72 -16.16
C PRO A 16 0.41 2.23 -15.17
N TYR A 17 0.58 0.91 -15.01
CA TYR A 17 1.62 0.37 -14.13
C TYR A 17 3.03 0.70 -14.63
N TYR A 18 3.25 0.62 -15.94
CA TYR A 18 4.54 0.94 -16.57
C TYR A 18 4.85 2.44 -16.50
N ILE A 19 3.86 3.30 -16.78
CA ILE A 19 4.03 4.75 -16.73
C ILE A 19 4.39 5.21 -15.31
N ILE A 20 3.75 4.65 -14.28
CA ILE A 20 4.04 5.03 -12.89
C ILE A 20 5.42 4.48 -12.46
N SER A 21 5.81 3.27 -12.86
CA SER A 21 7.10 2.70 -12.48
C SER A 21 8.28 3.48 -13.09
N ASP A 22 8.14 3.94 -14.34
CA ASP A 22 9.13 4.75 -15.03
C ASP A 22 9.14 6.20 -14.52
N GLY A 23 7.97 6.83 -14.36
CA GLY A 23 7.84 8.21 -13.90
C GLY A 23 8.43 8.48 -12.51
N TYR A 24 8.41 7.47 -11.63
CA TYR A 24 9.03 7.55 -10.29
C TYR A 24 10.46 6.99 -10.24
N LYS A 25 11.06 6.66 -11.39
CA LYS A 25 12.42 6.10 -11.54
C LYS A 25 12.69 4.89 -10.64
N LEU A 26 11.66 4.09 -10.34
CA LEU A 26 11.81 2.91 -9.47
C LEU A 26 12.74 1.88 -10.10
N SER A 27 12.69 1.72 -11.42
CA SER A 27 13.47 0.75 -12.18
C SER A 27 14.99 0.98 -12.14
N LYS A 28 15.45 2.21 -11.89
CA LYS A 28 16.89 2.55 -11.84
C LYS A 28 17.56 2.17 -10.51
N ASN A 29 16.77 1.89 -9.47
CA ASN A 29 17.31 1.48 -8.19
C ASN A 29 17.52 -0.04 -8.20
N GLU A 30 18.76 -0.49 -8.05
CA GLU A 30 19.13 -1.92 -7.99
C GLU A 30 18.37 -2.71 -6.89
N GLY A 31 17.82 -1.99 -5.90
CA GLY A 31 16.98 -2.56 -4.86
C GLY A 31 15.50 -2.74 -5.21
N SER A 32 14.98 -2.10 -6.26
CA SER A 32 13.56 -2.13 -6.61
C SER A 32 13.10 -3.50 -7.11
N THR A 33 13.96 -4.19 -7.87
CA THR A 33 13.69 -5.56 -8.34
C THR A 33 13.58 -6.53 -7.17
N LYS A 34 14.46 -6.43 -6.17
CA LYS A 34 14.38 -7.22 -4.94
C LYS A 34 13.07 -6.96 -4.18
N LEU A 35 12.65 -5.70 -4.06
CA LEU A 35 11.36 -5.34 -3.44
C LEU A 35 10.17 -5.93 -4.20
N PHE A 36 10.21 -5.93 -5.53
CA PHE A 36 9.18 -6.54 -6.37
C PHE A 36 9.07 -8.05 -6.10
N PHE A 37 10.19 -8.78 -6.09
CA PHE A 37 10.19 -10.22 -5.79
C PHE A 37 9.68 -10.54 -4.38
N ILE A 38 10.07 -9.74 -3.39
CA ILE A 38 9.57 -9.87 -2.02
C ILE A 38 8.04 -9.68 -2.00
N ALA A 39 7.54 -8.60 -2.60
CA ALA A 39 6.11 -8.34 -2.69
C ALA A 39 5.35 -9.47 -3.42
N PHE A 40 5.93 -10.01 -4.49
CA PHE A 40 5.39 -11.15 -5.23
C PHE A 40 5.28 -12.41 -4.36
N PHE A 41 6.32 -12.73 -3.60
CA PHE A 41 6.31 -13.91 -2.71
C PHE A 41 5.25 -13.81 -1.62
N TYR A 42 5.15 -12.64 -0.97
CA TYR A 42 4.11 -12.39 0.02
C TYR A 42 2.71 -12.36 -0.59
N TYR A 43 2.55 -11.82 -1.80
CA TYR A 43 1.29 -11.87 -2.54
C TYR A 43 0.86 -13.32 -2.77
N PHE A 44 1.74 -14.15 -3.33
CA PHE A 44 1.44 -15.55 -3.60
C PHE A 44 1.05 -16.32 -2.33
N THR A 45 1.80 -16.11 -1.26
CA THR A 45 1.50 -16.70 0.06
C THR A 45 0.13 -16.24 0.58
N SER A 46 -0.16 -14.94 0.50
CA SER A 46 -1.44 -14.36 0.93
C SER A 46 -2.62 -14.91 0.12
N GLN A 47 -2.45 -15.10 -1.20
CA GLN A 47 -3.49 -15.67 -2.05
C GLN A 47 -3.78 -17.13 -1.70
N ILE A 48 -2.76 -17.95 -1.41
CA ILE A 48 -2.97 -19.33 -0.95
C ILE A 48 -3.77 -19.34 0.36
N VAL A 49 -3.40 -18.49 1.33
CA VAL A 49 -4.10 -18.39 2.61
C VAL A 49 -5.54 -17.90 2.40
N LYS A 50 -5.77 -16.92 1.54
CA LYS A 50 -7.10 -16.40 1.20
C LYS A 50 -7.99 -17.48 0.59
N LEU A 51 -7.48 -18.21 -0.41
CA LEU A 51 -8.22 -19.28 -1.08
C LEU A 51 -8.51 -20.45 -0.14
N PHE A 52 -7.54 -20.82 0.69
CA PHE A 52 -7.71 -21.83 1.72
C PHE A 52 -8.78 -21.43 2.72
N ALA A 53 -8.69 -20.22 3.30
CA ALA A 53 -9.68 -19.70 4.24
C ALA A 53 -11.09 -19.65 3.63
N LEU A 54 -11.22 -19.16 2.39
CA LEU A 54 -12.49 -19.13 1.67
C LEU A 54 -13.05 -20.53 1.42
N ALA A 55 -12.21 -21.51 1.04
CA ALA A 55 -12.65 -22.88 0.80
C ALA A 55 -13.15 -23.58 2.09
N PHE A 56 -12.40 -23.44 3.19
CA PHE A 56 -12.77 -24.03 4.48
C PHE A 56 -14.05 -23.41 5.04
N LEU A 57 -14.21 -22.09 4.94
CA LEU A 57 -15.44 -21.45 5.41
C LEU A 57 -16.61 -21.71 4.48
N SER A 58 -16.40 -21.79 3.16
CA SER A 58 -17.47 -22.11 2.21
C SER A 58 -18.05 -23.51 2.43
N ILE A 59 -17.26 -24.47 2.92
CA ILE A 59 -17.77 -25.81 3.27
C ILE A 59 -18.66 -25.78 4.53
N GLY A 60 -18.41 -24.84 5.46
CA GLY A 60 -19.12 -24.72 6.72
C GLY A 60 -20.36 -23.80 6.67
N LEU A 61 -20.41 -22.87 5.72
CA LEU A 61 -21.43 -21.82 5.61
C LEU A 61 -22.42 -22.19 4.48
N MET A 62 -23.28 -23.16 4.75
CA MET A 62 -24.29 -23.71 3.84
C MET A 62 -24.99 -22.66 2.95
N GLN A 63 -24.90 -22.88 1.63
CA GLN A 63 -25.78 -22.65 0.45
C GLN A 63 -27.00 -21.69 0.46
N SER A 64 -27.39 -21.04 1.55
CA SER A 64 -28.76 -20.51 1.68
C SER A 64 -28.99 -19.05 1.28
N MET A 65 -27.95 -18.20 1.13
CA MET A 65 -28.16 -16.76 0.83
C MET A 65 -27.07 -16.17 -0.11
N THR A 66 -27.47 -15.77 -1.32
CA THR A 66 -26.58 -15.20 -2.36
C THR A 66 -25.81 -13.96 -1.89
N ILE A 67 -26.46 -13.08 -1.11
CA ILE A 67 -25.86 -11.82 -0.63
C ILE A 67 -24.81 -12.09 0.45
N PHE A 68 -25.08 -13.04 1.35
CA PHE A 68 -24.14 -13.38 2.42
C PHE A 68 -22.86 -13.99 1.84
N ASN A 69 -22.98 -14.82 0.81
CA ASN A 69 -21.82 -15.34 0.08
C ASN A 69 -20.99 -14.23 -0.59
N ILE A 70 -21.65 -13.23 -1.19
CA ILE A 70 -20.95 -12.07 -1.79
C ILE A 70 -20.15 -11.31 -0.72
N ILE A 71 -20.79 -10.97 0.40
CA ILE A 71 -20.15 -10.27 1.53
C ILE A 71 -18.98 -11.09 2.09
N PHE A 72 -19.19 -12.39 2.25
CA PHE A 72 -18.19 -13.29 2.79
C PHE A 72 -16.96 -13.41 1.86
N GLN A 73 -17.18 -13.52 0.55
CA GLN A 73 -16.09 -13.51 -0.42
C GLN A 73 -15.28 -12.20 -0.37
N GLU A 74 -15.93 -11.06 -0.12
CA GLU A 74 -15.24 -9.78 0.07
C GLU A 74 -14.50 -9.67 1.41
N ALA A 75 -14.86 -10.46 2.43
CA ALA A 75 -14.07 -10.55 3.67
C ALA A 75 -12.67 -11.13 3.39
N GLY A 76 -12.49 -11.86 2.29
CA GLY A 76 -11.18 -12.28 1.81
C GLY A 76 -10.18 -11.13 1.58
N ASN A 77 -10.67 -9.91 1.34
CA ASN A 77 -9.81 -8.74 1.13
C ASN A 77 -9.06 -8.30 2.40
N PHE A 78 -9.49 -8.76 3.59
CA PHE A 78 -8.72 -8.57 4.83
C PHE A 78 -7.40 -9.35 4.81
N PHE A 79 -7.37 -10.54 4.21
CA PHE A 79 -6.12 -11.30 4.07
C PHE A 79 -5.12 -10.57 3.17
N ASP A 80 -5.60 -9.94 2.09
CA ASP A 80 -4.75 -9.13 1.23
C ASP A 80 -4.17 -7.91 1.98
N LEU A 81 -4.96 -7.31 2.89
CA LEU A 81 -4.49 -6.22 3.75
C LEU A 81 -3.40 -6.69 4.73
N ILE A 82 -3.56 -7.89 5.31
CA ILE A 82 -2.56 -8.53 6.18
C ILE A 82 -1.28 -8.82 5.39
N GLY A 83 -1.40 -9.35 4.18
CA GLY A 83 -0.28 -9.58 3.28
C GLY A 83 0.50 -8.30 2.99
N LEU A 84 -0.20 -7.21 2.62
CA LEU A 84 0.40 -5.89 2.44
C LEU A 84 1.08 -5.38 3.72
N TYR A 85 0.49 -5.58 4.90
CA TYR A 85 1.10 -5.20 6.18
C TYR A 85 2.46 -5.88 6.39
N TYR A 86 2.55 -7.18 6.07
CA TYR A 86 3.82 -7.91 6.16
C TYR A 86 4.84 -7.43 5.13
N VAL A 87 4.42 -7.12 3.90
CA VAL A 87 5.28 -6.55 2.86
C VAL A 87 5.89 -5.23 3.35
N LEU A 88 5.08 -4.31 3.88
CA LEU A 88 5.55 -3.02 4.38
C LEU A 88 6.43 -3.13 5.64
N SER A 89 6.20 -4.14 6.48
CA SER A 89 6.94 -4.36 7.72
C SER A 89 8.25 -5.14 7.50
N HIS A 90 8.50 -5.64 6.29
CA HIS A 90 9.67 -6.43 5.99
C HIS A 90 10.96 -5.60 6.10
N LYS A 91 11.95 -6.10 6.87
CA LYS A 91 13.18 -5.37 7.25
C LYS A 91 13.92 -4.76 6.07
N GLN A 92 13.99 -5.47 4.94
CA GLN A 92 14.71 -5.04 3.74
C GLN A 92 14.10 -3.80 3.08
N MET A 93 12.83 -3.50 3.38
CA MET A 93 12.18 -2.29 2.91
C MET A 93 12.67 -1.03 3.67
N HIS A 94 13.24 -1.15 4.87
CA HIS A 94 13.67 0.02 5.67
C HIS A 94 14.88 0.78 5.11
N MET A 95 15.59 0.21 4.12
CA MET A 95 16.76 0.83 3.50
C MET A 95 16.41 1.90 2.45
N PHE A 96 15.15 2.00 2.03
CA PHE A 96 14.72 2.87 0.93
C PHE A 96 13.94 4.09 1.40
N ASN A 97 13.97 5.16 0.59
CA ASN A 97 13.15 6.34 0.79
C ASN A 97 11.67 5.95 0.96
N ILE A 98 11.04 6.47 2.01
CA ILE A 98 9.68 6.10 2.44
C ILE A 98 8.68 6.21 1.27
N LYS A 99 8.73 7.31 0.50
CA LYS A 99 7.83 7.54 -0.64
C LYS A 99 8.00 6.47 -1.73
N SER A 100 9.25 6.18 -2.12
CA SER A 100 9.56 5.16 -3.14
C SER A 100 9.18 3.75 -2.71
N ARG A 101 9.38 3.43 -1.43
CA ARG A 101 9.08 2.14 -0.84
C ARG A 101 7.59 1.83 -0.82
N VAL A 102 6.78 2.76 -0.30
CA VAL A 102 5.33 2.60 -0.22
C VAL A 102 4.72 2.52 -1.62
N LEU A 103 5.20 3.34 -2.56
CA LEU A 103 4.77 3.28 -3.95
C LEU A 103 5.16 1.96 -4.62
N SER A 104 6.41 1.49 -4.45
CA SER A 104 6.88 0.22 -5.01
C SER A 104 6.06 -0.96 -4.50
N ALA A 105 5.78 -1.02 -3.20
CA ALA A 105 5.00 -2.09 -2.60
C ALA A 105 3.57 -2.12 -3.17
N GLY A 106 2.91 -0.95 -3.25
CA GLY A 106 1.55 -0.85 -3.77
C GLY A 106 1.44 -1.15 -5.26
N LEU A 107 2.40 -0.68 -6.06
CA LEU A 107 2.47 -1.01 -7.49
C LEU A 107 2.69 -2.50 -7.72
N SER A 108 3.64 -3.10 -7.00
CA SER A 108 3.96 -4.52 -7.14
C SER A 108 2.76 -5.39 -6.76
N TRP A 109 2.12 -5.09 -5.62
CA TRP A 109 0.93 -5.79 -5.17
C TRP A 109 -0.22 -5.65 -6.17
N GLY A 110 -0.54 -4.43 -6.56
CA GLY A 110 -1.60 -4.16 -7.53
C GLY A 110 -1.32 -4.78 -8.90
N PHE A 111 -0.05 -4.90 -9.30
CA PHE A 111 0.33 -5.54 -10.55
C PHE A 111 0.07 -7.04 -10.49
N CYS A 112 0.52 -7.70 -9.42
CA CYS A 112 0.27 -9.13 -9.20
C CYS A 112 -1.24 -9.43 -9.16
N GLU A 113 -2.01 -8.61 -8.46
CA GLU A 113 -3.46 -8.74 -8.37
C GLU A 113 -4.15 -8.54 -9.72
N SER A 114 -3.72 -7.53 -10.49
CA SER A 114 -4.29 -7.28 -11.83
C SER A 114 -3.95 -8.40 -12.81
N VAL A 115 -2.73 -8.95 -12.77
CA VAL A 115 -2.35 -10.12 -13.57
C VAL A 115 -3.21 -11.32 -13.17
N ALA A 116 -3.32 -11.64 -11.87
CA ALA A 116 -4.11 -12.77 -11.41
C ALA A 116 -5.60 -12.67 -11.78
N THR A 117 -6.18 -11.47 -11.71
CA THR A 117 -7.61 -11.26 -11.92
C THR A 117 -8.01 -11.02 -13.37
N ASN A 118 -7.15 -10.39 -14.18
CA ASN A 118 -7.50 -9.94 -15.52
C ASN A 118 -6.80 -10.72 -16.64
N PHE A 119 -5.64 -11.33 -16.39
CA PHE A 119 -4.89 -12.05 -17.42
C PHE A 119 -5.70 -13.22 -17.99
N PHE A 120 -6.28 -14.07 -17.14
CA PHE A 120 -7.04 -15.23 -17.58
C PHE A 120 -8.34 -14.85 -18.32
N PRO A 121 -9.18 -13.92 -17.83
CA PRO A 121 -10.33 -13.44 -18.58
C PRO A 121 -10.00 -12.81 -19.94
N PHE A 122 -8.87 -12.10 -20.06
CA PHE A 122 -8.43 -11.54 -21.34
C PHE A 122 -7.94 -12.62 -22.31
N LEU A 123 -7.22 -13.65 -21.82
CA LEU A 123 -6.80 -14.77 -22.66
C LEU A 123 -8.00 -15.57 -23.21
N VAL A 124 -9.01 -15.82 -22.38
CA VAL A 124 -10.24 -16.50 -22.80
C VAL A 124 -11.07 -15.61 -23.72
N GLY A 125 -11.16 -14.30 -23.41
CA GLY A 125 -11.82 -13.30 -24.26
C GLY A 125 -11.19 -13.13 -25.65
N GLY A 126 -9.87 -13.33 -25.75
CA GLY A 126 -9.15 -13.35 -27.04
C GLY A 126 -9.45 -14.59 -27.91
N LYS A 127 -10.18 -15.59 -27.38
CA LYS A 127 -10.65 -16.76 -28.15
C LYS A 127 -12.11 -16.63 -28.60
N SER A 128 -12.91 -15.78 -27.95
CA SER A 128 -14.29 -15.50 -28.37
C SER A 128 -14.33 -14.55 -29.57
N VAL A 129 -15.24 -14.83 -30.51
CA VAL A 129 -15.39 -14.10 -31.78
C VAL A 129 -16.27 -12.84 -31.61
N ASP A 130 -17.08 -12.77 -30.55
CA ASP A 130 -18.07 -11.71 -30.36
C ASP A 130 -17.56 -10.57 -29.46
N PHE A 131 -17.71 -9.35 -29.97
CA PHE A 131 -17.35 -8.13 -29.25
C PHE A 131 -18.32 -7.85 -28.10
N SER A 132 -17.90 -8.14 -26.87
CA SER A 132 -18.66 -7.79 -25.67
C SER A 132 -18.08 -6.56 -24.97
N LEU A 133 -18.94 -5.59 -24.61
CA LEU A 133 -18.61 -4.43 -23.78
C LEU A 133 -18.01 -4.81 -22.41
N LYS A 134 -18.15 -6.08 -22.02
CA LYS A 134 -17.59 -6.69 -20.82
C LYS A 134 -16.09 -6.51 -20.67
N HIS A 135 -15.33 -6.59 -21.76
CA HIS A 135 -13.87 -6.40 -21.71
C HIS A 135 -13.49 -4.94 -21.39
N ILE A 136 -14.27 -3.98 -21.88
CA ILE A 136 -14.09 -2.55 -21.58
C ILE A 136 -14.44 -2.28 -20.12
N TYR A 137 -15.58 -2.80 -19.63
CA TYR A 137 -15.97 -2.68 -18.22
C TYR A 137 -14.92 -3.26 -17.29
N ARG A 138 -14.36 -4.42 -17.66
CA ARG A 138 -13.27 -5.06 -16.91
C ARG A 138 -12.01 -4.20 -16.89
N SER A 139 -11.63 -3.59 -18.02
CA SER A 139 -10.47 -2.72 -18.10
C SER A 139 -10.60 -1.47 -17.22
N ILE A 140 -11.78 -0.82 -17.24
CA ILE A 140 -12.06 0.34 -16.37
C ILE A 140 -12.01 -0.08 -14.90
N SER A 141 -12.65 -1.20 -14.57
CA SER A 141 -12.66 -1.79 -13.23
C SER A 141 -11.23 -2.10 -12.72
N ALA A 142 -10.36 -2.66 -13.57
CA ALA A 142 -8.97 -2.93 -13.24
C ALA A 142 -8.17 -1.65 -12.92
N ASN A 143 -8.39 -0.57 -13.68
CA ASN A 143 -7.77 0.73 -13.41
C ASN A 143 -8.26 1.36 -12.10
N THR A 144 -9.54 1.20 -11.77
CA THR A 144 -10.09 1.58 -10.45
C THR A 144 -9.41 0.80 -9.32
N PHE A 145 -9.21 -0.51 -9.49
CA PHE A 145 -8.54 -1.34 -8.49
C PHE A 145 -7.05 -1.00 -8.33
N LEU A 146 -6.35 -0.62 -9.41
CA LEU A 146 -4.98 -0.10 -9.33
C LEU A 146 -4.89 1.11 -8.38
N ILE A 147 -5.73 2.12 -8.61
CA ILE A 147 -5.76 3.34 -7.79
C ILE A 147 -6.15 3.01 -6.34
N SER A 148 -7.10 2.11 -6.16
CA SER A 148 -7.51 1.62 -4.85
C SER A 148 -6.34 0.96 -4.10
N ASN A 149 -5.60 0.07 -4.75
CA ASN A 149 -4.47 -0.63 -4.12
C ASN A 149 -3.30 0.30 -3.77
N LEU A 150 -3.02 1.31 -4.60
CA LEU A 150 -2.09 2.36 -4.24
C LEU A 150 -2.56 3.12 -3.00
N SER A 151 -3.84 3.52 -2.97
CA SER A 151 -4.45 4.21 -1.82
C SER A 151 -4.36 3.39 -0.53
N LYS A 152 -4.72 2.10 -0.59
CA LYS A 152 -4.63 1.18 0.55
C LYS A 152 -3.22 1.12 1.09
N THR A 153 -2.22 1.02 0.21
CA THR A 153 -0.81 0.91 0.62
C THR A 153 -0.34 2.18 1.33
N TYR A 154 -0.70 3.37 0.82
CA TYR A 154 -0.42 4.65 1.49
C TYR A 154 -1.09 4.74 2.86
N LEU A 155 -2.38 4.41 2.94
CA LEU A 155 -3.16 4.49 4.17
C LEU A 155 -2.70 3.47 5.21
N LEU A 156 -2.39 2.25 4.78
CA LEU A 156 -1.88 1.19 5.64
C LEU A 156 -0.53 1.59 6.24
N TYR A 157 0.37 2.18 5.45
CA TYR A 157 1.62 2.72 5.98
C TYR A 157 1.40 3.78 7.07
N LEU A 158 0.49 4.74 6.82
CA LEU A 158 0.13 5.74 7.82
C LEU A 158 -0.49 5.12 9.06
N TRP A 159 -1.31 4.09 8.90
CA TRP A 159 -1.94 3.37 9.99
C TRP A 159 -0.89 2.73 10.90
N ILE A 160 0.05 1.96 10.33
CA ILE A 160 1.17 1.33 11.06
C ILE A 160 1.90 2.37 11.92
N LYS A 161 2.21 3.53 11.32
CA LYS A 161 2.94 4.60 12.00
C LYS A 161 2.11 5.37 13.04
N ASN A 162 0.82 5.58 12.78
CA ASN A 162 -0.06 6.29 13.70
C ASN A 162 -0.40 5.45 14.93
N VAL A 163 -0.52 4.13 14.75
CA VAL A 163 -0.64 3.16 15.86
C VAL A 163 0.58 3.23 16.77
N GLN A 164 1.79 3.29 16.20
CA GLN A 164 3.02 3.47 16.98
C GLN A 164 3.04 4.80 17.75
N ASN A 165 2.50 5.88 17.17
CA ASN A 165 2.50 7.22 17.75
C ASN A 165 1.27 7.56 18.61
N LYS A 166 0.36 6.60 18.88
CA LYS A 166 -0.86 6.78 19.70
C LYS A 166 -1.74 7.98 19.33
N LYS A 167 -1.75 8.42 18.06
CA LYS A 167 -2.60 9.55 17.59
C LYS A 167 -4.02 9.06 17.24
N LYS A 168 -5.04 9.93 17.30
CA LYS A 168 -6.42 9.60 16.85
C LYS A 168 -6.42 9.25 15.35
N VAL A 169 -6.64 7.96 15.03
CA VAL A 169 -6.50 7.37 13.68
C VAL A 169 -7.84 7.33 12.90
N ASN A 170 -8.89 7.99 13.39
CA ASN A 170 -10.27 7.71 12.94
C ASN A 170 -10.50 7.93 11.43
N SER A 171 -9.94 9.01 10.86
CA SER A 171 -10.10 9.31 9.43
C SER A 171 -9.35 8.32 8.53
N VAL A 172 -8.13 7.90 8.91
CA VAL A 172 -7.33 6.94 8.14
C VAL A 172 -7.98 5.55 8.17
N ASN A 173 -8.51 5.13 9.32
CA ASN A 173 -9.20 3.84 9.46
C ASN A 173 -10.45 3.78 8.58
N SER A 174 -11.28 4.83 8.61
CA SER A 174 -12.49 4.90 7.80
C SER A 174 -12.18 4.80 6.30
N LEU A 175 -11.15 5.54 5.84
CA LEU A 175 -10.74 5.52 4.44
C LEU A 175 -10.12 4.17 4.04
N LEU A 176 -9.38 3.51 4.94
CA LEU A 176 -8.82 2.18 4.71
C LEU A 176 -9.92 1.12 4.55
N ILE A 177 -10.96 1.17 5.39
CA ILE A 177 -12.13 0.29 5.29
C ILE A 177 -12.86 0.51 3.96
N TYR A 178 -13.02 1.77 3.54
CA TYR A 178 -13.65 2.10 2.27
C TYR A 178 -12.93 1.43 1.08
N PHE A 179 -11.61 1.61 0.98
CA PHE A 179 -10.85 1.04 -0.13
C PHE A 179 -10.78 -0.49 -0.08
N THR A 180 -10.71 -1.08 1.13
CA THR A 180 -10.53 -2.52 1.33
C THR A 180 -11.81 -3.31 1.13
N PHE A 181 -12.96 -2.76 1.54
CA PHE A 181 -14.21 -3.51 1.61
C PHE A 181 -15.34 -2.89 0.78
N ILE A 182 -15.61 -1.59 0.95
CA ILE A 182 -16.76 -0.94 0.28
C ILE A 182 -16.58 -0.87 -1.23
N LEU A 183 -15.41 -0.46 -1.70
CA LEU A 183 -15.16 -0.31 -3.14
C LEU A 183 -15.23 -1.64 -3.91
N PRO A 184 -14.55 -2.73 -3.48
CA PRO A 184 -14.67 -4.03 -4.14
C PRO A 184 -16.10 -4.58 -4.15
N LEU A 185 -16.83 -4.42 -3.02
CA LEU A 185 -18.22 -4.83 -2.91
C LEU A 185 -19.11 -4.08 -3.92
N MET A 186 -18.98 -2.75 -4.00
CA MET A 186 -19.77 -1.94 -4.93
C MET A 186 -19.48 -2.30 -6.39
N ASN A 187 -18.20 -2.50 -6.73
CA ASN A 187 -17.80 -2.90 -8.07
C ASN A 187 -18.42 -4.25 -8.47
N LYS A 188 -18.39 -5.23 -7.55
CA LYS A 188 -18.97 -6.55 -7.76
C LYS A 188 -20.49 -6.54 -7.88
N ILE A 189 -21.19 -5.73 -7.06
CA ILE A 189 -22.64 -5.55 -7.17
C ILE A 189 -23.01 -4.91 -8.52
N ILE A 190 -22.24 -3.92 -8.98
CA ILE A 190 -22.45 -3.28 -10.29
C ILE A 190 -22.28 -4.30 -11.42
N LEU A 191 -21.27 -5.17 -11.34
CA LEU A 191 -21.02 -6.20 -12.35
C LEU A 191 -22.04 -7.35 -12.33
N ILE A 192 -22.65 -7.68 -11.19
CA ILE A 192 -23.69 -8.72 -11.10
C ILE A 192 -25.00 -8.26 -11.76
N ASN A 193 -25.31 -6.97 -11.72
CA ASN A 193 -26.48 -6.39 -12.40
C ASN A 193 -26.33 -6.27 -13.93
N GLU A 194 -25.46 -7.08 -14.56
CA GLU A 194 -25.10 -7.03 -15.99
C GLU A 194 -26.31 -7.22 -16.92
N ASP A 195 -27.39 -7.85 -16.44
CA ASP A 195 -28.46 -8.36 -17.30
C ASP A 195 -29.49 -7.32 -17.79
N ILE A 196 -29.46 -6.06 -17.33
CA ILE A 196 -30.61 -5.17 -17.53
C ILE A 196 -30.31 -3.95 -18.44
N ILE A 197 -29.18 -3.22 -18.32
CA ILE A 197 -28.86 -2.06 -19.19
C ILE A 197 -27.34 -1.75 -19.25
N SER A 198 -26.72 -1.90 -20.43
CA SER A 198 -25.27 -1.70 -20.66
C SER A 198 -24.76 -0.26 -20.42
N SER A 199 -25.51 0.77 -20.83
CA SER A 199 -25.08 2.17 -20.71
C SER A 199 -25.07 2.70 -19.27
N VAL A 200 -26.00 2.27 -18.42
CA VAL A 200 -26.08 2.71 -17.02
C VAL A 200 -24.93 2.12 -16.20
N ILE A 201 -24.52 0.88 -16.48
CA ILE A 201 -23.37 0.23 -15.86
C ILE A 201 -22.08 0.98 -16.20
N PHE A 202 -21.92 1.37 -17.46
CA PHE A 202 -20.77 2.16 -17.89
C PHE A 202 -20.67 3.47 -17.11
N ILE A 203 -21.78 4.22 -16.98
CA ILE A 203 -21.82 5.47 -16.21
C ILE A 203 -21.46 5.22 -14.74
N LYS A 204 -21.99 4.16 -14.12
CA LYS A 204 -21.67 3.81 -12.73
C LYS A 204 -20.20 3.46 -12.53
N LEU A 205 -19.58 2.71 -13.45
CA LEU A 205 -18.16 2.35 -13.38
C LEU A 205 -17.25 3.57 -13.58
N VAL A 206 -17.60 4.46 -14.52
CA VAL A 206 -16.88 5.70 -14.75
C VAL A 206 -17.02 6.64 -13.55
N ALA A 207 -18.22 6.79 -12.98
CA ALA A 207 -18.44 7.56 -11.77
C ALA A 207 -17.64 6.99 -10.57
N LEU A 208 -17.64 5.65 -10.41
CA LEU A 208 -16.83 4.98 -9.40
C LEU A 208 -15.34 5.29 -9.59
N PHE A 209 -14.83 5.21 -10.83
CA PHE A 209 -13.45 5.57 -11.15
C PHE A 209 -13.12 7.02 -10.73
N PHE A 210 -13.95 7.99 -11.08
CA PHE A 210 -13.74 9.39 -10.68
C PHE A 210 -13.78 9.60 -9.16
N ILE A 211 -14.73 8.97 -8.46
CA ILE A 211 -14.81 9.00 -7.00
C ILE A 211 -13.51 8.44 -6.40
N THR A 212 -12.99 7.34 -6.93
CA THR A 212 -11.74 6.74 -6.44
C THR A 212 -10.52 7.60 -6.71
N LEU A 213 -10.49 8.33 -7.83
CA LEU A 213 -9.45 9.32 -8.11
C LEU A 213 -9.47 10.46 -7.08
N ILE A 214 -10.64 11.00 -6.77
CA ILE A 214 -10.79 12.06 -5.77
C ILE A 214 -10.31 11.57 -4.40
N LEU A 215 -10.75 10.39 -3.98
CA LEU A 215 -10.34 9.80 -2.70
C LEU A 215 -8.84 9.46 -2.67
N PHE A 216 -8.26 9.05 -3.79
CA PHE A 216 -6.81 8.86 -3.91
C PHE A 216 -6.05 10.17 -3.76
N CYS A 217 -6.50 11.27 -4.37
CA CYS A 217 -5.92 12.59 -4.18
C CYS A 217 -5.97 13.01 -2.71
N CYS A 218 -7.10 12.79 -2.03
CA CYS A 218 -7.23 13.02 -0.59
C CYS A 218 -6.25 12.16 0.23
N ALA A 219 -6.14 10.86 -0.07
CA ALA A 219 -5.22 9.95 0.61
C ALA A 219 -3.75 10.36 0.41
N LYS A 220 -3.38 10.76 -0.82
CA LYS A 220 -2.05 11.24 -1.16
C LYS A 220 -1.72 12.56 -0.45
N TYR A 221 -2.69 13.48 -0.36
CA TYR A 221 -2.54 14.73 0.37
C TYR A 221 -2.29 14.48 1.87
N ILE A 222 -3.11 13.62 2.50
CA ILE A 222 -2.93 13.21 3.89
C ILE A 222 -1.55 12.59 4.10
N PHE A 223 -1.12 11.70 3.19
CA PHE A 223 0.19 11.07 3.25
C PHE A 223 1.34 12.06 3.17
N ASN A 224 1.29 13.02 2.23
CA ASN A 224 2.35 14.02 2.10
C ASN A 224 2.40 14.94 3.33
N SER A 225 1.26 15.41 3.83
CA SER A 225 1.18 16.24 5.04
C SER A 225 1.75 15.54 6.29
N GLN A 226 1.50 14.24 6.44
CA GLN A 226 2.00 13.47 7.59
C GLN A 226 3.50 13.13 7.46
N ILE A 227 4.02 12.95 6.26
CA ILE A 227 5.47 12.76 6.04
C ILE A 227 6.23 14.04 6.31
N GLU A 228 5.75 15.17 5.81
CA GLU A 228 6.38 16.47 6.02
C GLU A 228 6.49 16.81 7.51
N LYS A 229 5.42 16.58 8.29
CA LYS A 229 5.45 16.72 9.75
C LYS A 229 6.53 15.86 10.41
N VAL A 230 6.82 14.68 9.87
CA VAL A 230 7.83 13.78 10.43
C VAL A 230 9.24 14.23 10.06
N GLU A 231 9.44 14.66 8.81
CA GLU A 231 10.73 15.20 8.37
C GLU A 231 11.09 16.46 9.17
N VAL A 232 10.12 17.36 9.43
CA VAL A 232 10.31 18.55 10.29
C VAL A 232 10.61 18.20 11.75
N VAL A 233 9.94 17.21 12.33
CA VAL A 233 10.26 16.77 13.70
C VAL A 233 11.66 16.16 13.78
N LYS A 234 12.04 15.35 12.78
CA LYS A 234 13.38 14.73 12.73
C LYS A 234 14.47 15.78 12.56
N SER A 235 14.28 16.81 11.72
CA SER A 235 15.25 17.91 11.58
C SER A 235 15.39 18.70 12.88
N ASN A 236 14.28 19.00 13.56
CA ASN A 236 14.33 19.76 14.81
C ASN A 236 15.01 18.95 15.94
N THR A 237 14.86 17.63 15.93
CA THR A 237 15.56 16.77 16.91
C THR A 237 17.04 16.64 16.59
N SER A 238 17.45 16.57 15.31
CA SER A 238 18.88 16.56 14.96
C SER A 238 19.57 17.89 15.27
N TYR A 239 18.91 19.03 15.04
CA TYR A 239 19.44 20.34 15.46
C TYR A 239 19.57 20.48 16.98
N SER A 240 18.65 19.90 17.75
CA SER A 240 18.76 19.88 19.22
C SER A 240 19.96 19.05 19.69
N TYR A 241 20.19 17.87 19.09
CA TYR A 241 21.33 17.02 19.43
C TYR A 241 22.67 17.66 19.03
N ASP A 242 22.73 18.37 17.90
CA ASP A 242 23.96 19.07 17.52
C ASP A 242 24.25 20.25 18.44
N ASN A 243 23.23 21.02 18.88
CA ASN A 243 23.41 22.10 19.84
C ASN A 243 23.83 21.58 21.23
N ASP A 244 23.25 20.47 21.70
CA ASP A 244 23.61 19.85 22.99
C ASP A 244 25.04 19.26 22.99
N VAL A 245 25.58 18.90 21.83
CA VAL A 245 26.98 18.43 21.69
C VAL A 245 27.97 19.60 21.69
N TYR A 246 27.59 20.76 21.15
CA TYR A 246 28.44 21.97 21.20
C TYR A 246 28.40 22.64 22.59
N ASP A 247 27.24 22.76 23.25
CA ASP A 247 27.14 23.35 24.60
C ASP A 247 27.86 22.51 25.67
N ASN A 248 27.94 21.18 25.52
CA ASN A 248 28.70 20.33 26.46
C ASN A 248 30.22 20.30 26.22
N SER A 249 30.69 20.97 25.16
CA SER A 249 32.12 21.02 24.81
C SER A 249 32.84 22.28 25.29
N GLU A 250 32.12 23.35 25.65
CA GLU A 250 32.73 24.58 26.20
C GLU A 250 32.88 24.58 27.73
N ASP A 251 32.19 23.70 28.46
CA ASP A 251 32.25 23.66 29.93
C ASP A 251 33.31 22.71 30.53
N ASN A 252 34.02 21.93 29.71
CA ASN A 252 34.97 20.91 30.19
C ASN A 252 36.45 21.31 30.21
N GLU A 253 36.82 22.55 29.86
CA GLU A 253 38.23 22.99 29.88
C GLU A 253 38.68 23.67 31.19
N ASN A 254 37.79 23.92 32.16
CA ASN A 254 38.14 24.64 33.39
C ASN A 254 38.25 23.79 34.67
N ASP A 255 37.98 22.48 34.64
CA ASP A 255 38.00 21.63 35.86
C ASP A 255 39.17 20.63 35.95
N ALA A 256 40.08 20.61 34.97
CA ALA A 256 41.28 19.77 35.01
C ALA A 256 42.35 20.25 36.02
N ASN A 257 42.26 21.48 36.56
CA ASN A 257 43.28 22.07 37.42
C ASN A 257 42.98 22.06 38.94
N LYS A 258 41.85 21.48 39.38
CA LYS A 258 41.50 21.37 40.83
C LYS A 258 41.75 19.98 41.45
N GLY A 259 41.99 18.94 40.64
CA GLY A 259 42.22 17.57 41.12
C GLY A 259 43.64 17.23 41.60
N LEU A 260 44.66 17.98 41.16
CA LEU A 260 46.07 17.66 41.44
C LEU A 260 46.67 18.35 42.68
N LYS A 261 46.01 19.37 43.25
CA LYS A 261 46.47 20.04 44.49
C LYS A 261 46.00 19.38 45.79
N LYS A 262 45.01 18.48 45.77
CA LYS A 262 44.49 17.82 46.99
C LYS A 262 45.16 16.50 47.36
N LYS A 263 45.99 15.91 46.49
CA LYS A 263 46.62 14.59 46.73
C LYS A 263 48.00 14.65 47.40
N ASN A 264 48.69 15.80 47.41
CA ASN A 264 50.02 15.95 48.04
C ASN A 264 50.01 16.38 49.52
N ASN A 265 48.88 16.79 50.10
CA ASN A 265 48.81 17.20 51.52
C ASN A 265 48.33 16.10 52.50
N LYS A 266 48.03 14.88 52.03
CA LYS A 266 47.60 13.76 52.90
C LYS A 266 48.67 12.71 53.21
N ARG A 267 49.94 12.90 52.78
CA ARG A 267 51.05 11.96 53.05
C ARG A 267 52.13 12.45 54.04
N LYS A 268 51.90 13.55 54.78
CA LYS A 268 52.86 14.09 55.78
C LYS A 268 52.38 14.09 57.25
N LYS A 269 51.35 13.32 57.60
CA LYS A 269 50.92 13.12 59.00
C LYS A 269 50.64 11.64 59.29
N SER A 270 51.69 10.83 59.25
CA SER A 270 51.73 9.51 59.90
C SER A 270 53.17 8.98 59.89
N ARG A 271 53.99 9.51 60.79
CA ARG A 271 55.15 8.86 61.45
C ARG A 271 55.78 9.85 62.40
#